data_AF-A0A6P5NS76-F1
#
_entry.id   AF-A0A6P5NS76-F1
#
_cell.length_a   1.000
_cell.length_b   1.000
_cell.length_c   1.000
_cell.angle_alpha   90.00
_cell.angle_beta   90.00
_cell.angle_gamma   90.00
#
_symmetry.space_group_name_H-M   'P 1'
#
loop_
_entity.id
_entity.type
_entity.pdbx_description
1 polymer ?
#
loop_
_entity_poly.entity_id
_entity_poly.type
_entity_poly.pdbx_seq_one_letter_code
_entity_poly.pdbx_strand_id
1 'polypeptide(L)'
;MFPELSGVGHVIEVENMIEPVSNMLGSSSNWECLKRNHKVYAFLACGLTPSISKNCISDAISASSTDNYPEESVLNTLDPRDRTDFRASYWSSKGESDPSVPETLVYKLASKICLITEINVQPFKAYFQPGLPIYSAKAVRFRMGRPKYPTESESAEVDDIIANHMFGGNLWTYTSPEFPMLQENCLQKFKLPEPVLCIGGVLQVELLGRVQKQEIDQLFYICISHVQVVGWPLLPAFDVKIHHPSGKCTLKYCPQTDCCMSPTRRGDSSSPSRLRNFTTSIMQRGVRRWEQILIAALLGPGAVVVDE
;
A
#
# COMPACT_ATOMS: atom_id res chain seq x y z
N MET A 1 4.18 20.05 7.46
CA MET A 1 5.33 19.41 8.14
C MET A 1 4.80 18.11 8.66
N PHE A 2 5.18 16.98 8.06
CA PHE A 2 4.55 15.66 8.26
C PHE A 2 4.97 15.06 9.62
N PRO A 3 4.04 14.89 10.57
CA PRO A 3 4.34 14.30 11.88
C PRO A 3 4.75 12.83 11.77
N GLU A 4 4.33 12.09 10.74
CA GLU A 4 4.68 10.68 10.56
C GLU A 4 6.16 10.48 10.19
N LEU A 5 6.87 11.51 9.71
CA LEU A 5 8.31 11.46 9.50
C LEU A 5 9.11 11.73 10.78
N SER A 6 8.48 12.27 11.83
CA SER A 6 9.14 12.49 13.14
C SER A 6 9.25 11.22 13.99
N GLY A 7 8.36 10.24 13.73
CA GLY A 7 8.40 8.90 14.32
C GLY A 7 9.26 7.90 13.52
N VAL A 8 9.70 8.24 12.31
CA VAL A 8 10.69 7.46 11.53
C VAL A 8 12.10 7.87 11.98
N GLY A 9 12.35 7.72 13.28
CA GLY A 9 13.68 7.72 13.88
C GLY A 9 14.45 6.41 13.64
N HIS A 10 14.06 5.64 12.62
CA HIS A 10 14.75 4.43 12.22
C HIS A 10 15.45 4.68 10.91
N VAL A 11 16.69 5.16 11.07
CA VAL A 11 17.83 5.03 10.16
C VAL A 11 17.48 4.10 8.98
N ILE A 12 17.20 4.70 7.83
CA ILE A 12 17.34 3.98 6.57
C ILE A 12 18.84 3.84 6.36
N GLU A 13 19.37 2.80 6.99
CA GLU A 13 20.65 2.23 6.64
C GLU A 13 20.44 1.66 5.25
N VAL A 14 20.78 2.47 4.25
CA VAL A 14 21.25 1.97 2.96
C VAL A 14 22.57 1.27 3.29
N GLU A 15 22.49 0.13 3.96
CA GLU A 15 23.63 -0.72 4.18
C GLU A 15 24.13 -1.09 2.79
N ASN A 16 25.37 -0.68 2.55
CA ASN A 16 26.17 -1.16 1.48
C ASN A 16 26.14 -2.70 1.50
N MET A 17 25.33 -3.28 0.62
CA MET A 17 25.72 -4.45 -0.17
C MET A 17 26.77 -4.03 -1.21
N ILE A 18 27.81 -3.37 -0.72
CA ILE A 18 29.13 -3.34 -1.32
C ILE A 18 30.01 -3.59 -0.12
N GLU A 19 30.49 -4.83 0.02
CA GLU A 19 31.54 -5.13 1.00
C GLU A 19 32.58 -4.01 0.94
N PRO A 20 32.99 -3.42 2.07
CA PRO A 20 34.20 -2.62 2.06
C PRO A 20 35.32 -3.60 1.73
N VAL A 21 35.82 -3.57 0.49
CA VAL A 21 37.19 -4.02 0.26
C VAL A 21 38.02 -3.20 1.23
N SER A 22 38.68 -3.93 2.12
CA SER A 22 39.44 -3.47 3.26
C SER A 22 40.07 -2.09 3.08
N ASN A 23 39.92 -1.24 4.10
CA ASN A 23 40.76 -0.09 4.43
C ASN A 23 41.47 0.58 3.24
N MET A 24 41.01 1.75 2.80
CA MET A 24 41.92 2.89 2.54
C MET A 24 41.20 4.23 2.61
N LEU A 25 41.80 5.09 3.43
CA LEU A 25 41.59 6.50 3.66
C LEU A 25 41.53 7.31 2.34
N GLY A 26 40.46 8.09 2.10
CA GLY A 26 40.42 9.05 1.00
C GLY A 26 39.07 9.75 0.83
N SER A 27 39.08 11.07 0.60
CA SER A 27 37.89 11.90 0.36
C SER A 27 37.11 11.53 -0.91
N SER A 28 37.71 10.76 -1.84
CA SER A 28 37.06 10.34 -3.09
C SER A 28 36.05 9.20 -2.90
N SER A 29 36.26 8.29 -1.95
CA SER A 29 35.35 7.17 -1.67
C SER A 29 34.00 7.64 -1.12
N ASN A 30 34.02 8.73 -0.35
CA ASN A 30 32.83 9.40 0.16
C ASN A 30 32.00 10.04 -0.99
N TRP A 31 32.66 10.67 -1.96
CA TRP A 31 31.98 11.29 -3.12
C TRP A 31 31.25 10.27 -4.00
N GLU A 32 31.86 9.12 -4.26
CA GLU A 32 31.22 8.05 -5.04
C GLU A 32 30.01 7.44 -4.33
N CYS A 33 30.10 7.28 -3.01
CA CYS A 33 28.98 6.86 -2.16
C CYS A 33 27.82 7.85 -2.24
N LEU A 34 28.09 9.15 -2.05
CA LEU A 34 27.08 10.21 -2.15
C LEU A 34 26.42 10.25 -3.53
N LYS A 35 27.21 10.07 -4.60
CA LYS A 35 26.70 10.02 -5.99
C LYS A 35 25.80 8.81 -6.22
N ARG A 36 26.11 7.63 -5.67
CA ARG A 36 25.23 6.46 -5.70
C ARG A 36 23.92 6.73 -4.94
N ASN A 37 24.01 7.21 -3.70
CA ASN A 37 22.84 7.50 -2.87
C ASN A 37 21.91 8.52 -3.53
N HIS A 38 22.49 9.60 -4.09
CA HIS A 38 21.72 10.60 -4.82
C HIS A 38 20.96 10.00 -6.02
N LYS A 39 21.59 9.10 -6.79
CA LYS A 39 20.90 8.40 -7.88
C LYS A 39 19.73 7.57 -7.37
N VAL A 40 19.93 6.76 -6.33
CA VAL A 40 18.87 5.93 -5.73
C VAL A 40 17.70 6.80 -5.26
N TYR A 41 17.99 7.90 -4.56
CA TYR A 41 16.97 8.82 -4.08
C TYR A 41 16.25 9.56 -5.20
N ALA A 42 16.95 9.93 -6.28
CA ALA A 42 16.32 10.51 -7.46
C ALA A 42 15.38 9.50 -8.14
N PHE A 43 15.80 8.24 -8.29
CA PHE A 43 14.93 7.19 -8.82
C PHE A 43 13.72 6.92 -7.93
N LEU A 44 13.89 6.96 -6.61
CA LEU A 44 12.80 6.78 -5.66
C LEU A 44 11.78 7.93 -5.78
N ALA A 45 12.26 9.17 -5.81
CA ALA A 45 11.43 10.35 -6.01
C ALA A 45 10.67 10.28 -7.35
N CYS A 46 11.33 9.85 -8.42
CA CYS A 46 10.69 9.60 -9.71
C CYS A 46 9.61 8.51 -9.61
N GLY A 47 9.87 7.41 -8.91
CA GLY A 47 8.90 6.32 -8.71
C GLY A 47 7.69 6.72 -7.84
N LEU A 48 7.87 7.70 -6.95
CA LEU A 48 6.82 8.29 -6.13
C LEU A 48 6.07 9.44 -6.81
N THR A 49 6.53 9.87 -7.99
CA THR A 49 5.86 10.94 -8.72
C THR A 49 4.52 10.41 -9.24
N PRO A 50 3.41 11.16 -9.08
CA PRO A 50 2.09 10.72 -9.53
C PRO A 50 2.10 10.30 -11.00
N SER A 51 1.80 9.03 -11.24
CA SER A 51 1.64 8.45 -12.58
C SER A 51 0.23 7.84 -12.70
N ILE A 52 -0.03 6.99 -13.70
CA ILE A 52 -1.33 6.30 -13.80
C ILE A 52 -1.52 5.44 -12.54
N SER A 53 -2.49 5.80 -11.71
CA SER A 53 -2.85 5.06 -10.50
C SER A 53 -3.38 3.68 -10.88
N LYS A 54 -2.93 2.63 -10.19
CA LYS A 54 -3.35 1.24 -10.42
C LYS A 54 -4.01 0.67 -9.18
N ASN A 55 -4.75 -0.43 -9.34
CA ASN A 55 -5.12 -1.25 -8.21
C ASN A 55 -3.84 -1.87 -7.61
N CYS A 56 -3.55 -1.54 -6.35
CA CYS A 56 -2.37 -2.01 -5.64
C CYS A 56 -2.60 -3.36 -4.96
N ILE A 57 -3.81 -3.91 -4.90
CA ILE A 57 -4.03 -5.25 -4.36
C ILE A 57 -3.49 -6.29 -5.36
N SER A 58 -2.69 -7.23 -4.86
CA SER A 58 -2.29 -8.41 -5.62
C SER A 58 -3.06 -9.67 -5.22
N ASP A 59 -3.37 -9.80 -3.92
CA ASP A 59 -4.01 -11.01 -3.40
C ASP A 59 -4.76 -10.72 -2.09
N ALA A 60 -5.70 -11.59 -1.74
CA ALA A 60 -6.33 -11.58 -0.42
C ALA A 60 -5.54 -12.50 0.53
N ILE A 61 -5.38 -12.07 1.78
CA ILE A 61 -4.66 -12.85 2.80
C ILE A 61 -5.67 -13.57 3.70
N SER A 62 -6.60 -12.83 4.30
CA SER A 62 -7.56 -13.41 5.25
C SER A 62 -8.73 -12.47 5.56
N ALA A 63 -9.76 -13.01 6.18
CA ALA A 63 -10.81 -12.27 6.87
C ALA A 63 -10.86 -12.69 8.35
N SER A 64 -11.35 -11.83 9.24
CA SER A 64 -11.54 -12.19 10.66
C SER A 64 -12.58 -13.28 10.85
N SER A 65 -13.60 -13.32 10.00
CA SER A 65 -14.56 -14.41 9.94
C SER A 65 -15.06 -14.62 8.50
N THR A 66 -15.68 -15.76 8.25
CA THR A 66 -16.39 -16.05 7.00
C THR A 66 -17.55 -16.98 7.33
N ASP A 67 -18.75 -16.70 6.81
CA ASP A 67 -19.95 -17.50 7.07
C ASP A 67 -19.93 -18.80 6.24
N ASN A 68 -20.23 -18.73 4.94
CA ASN A 68 -20.25 -19.89 4.06
C ASN A 68 -18.94 -20.01 3.27
N TYR A 69 -17.88 -20.48 3.94
CA TYR A 69 -16.60 -20.72 3.28
C TYR A 69 -16.63 -22.01 2.46
N PRO A 70 -16.09 -22.03 1.22
CA PRO A 70 -15.36 -20.95 0.52
C PRO A 70 -16.21 -20.03 -0.35
N GLU A 71 -17.52 -20.27 -0.48
CA GLU A 71 -18.42 -19.59 -1.41
C GLU A 71 -18.47 -18.07 -1.19
N GLU A 72 -18.39 -17.64 0.07
CA GLU A 72 -18.44 -16.24 0.52
C GLU A 72 -17.07 -15.76 1.05
N SER A 73 -15.98 -16.29 0.50
CA SER A 73 -14.63 -15.94 0.97
C SER A 73 -14.19 -14.54 0.55
N VAL A 74 -13.16 -14.03 1.24
CA VAL A 74 -12.49 -12.75 0.92
C VAL A 74 -11.95 -12.70 -0.51
N LEU A 75 -11.66 -13.83 -1.15
CA LEU A 75 -11.16 -13.89 -2.53
C LEU A 75 -12.16 -13.28 -3.53
N ASN A 76 -13.46 -13.38 -3.26
CA ASN A 76 -14.49 -12.79 -4.11
C ASN A 76 -14.36 -11.26 -4.20
N THR A 77 -13.80 -10.61 -3.18
CA THR A 77 -13.63 -9.15 -3.14
C THR A 77 -12.59 -8.61 -4.11
N LEU A 78 -11.78 -9.49 -4.72
CA LEU A 78 -10.77 -9.11 -5.71
C LEU A 78 -11.37 -8.81 -7.09
N ASP A 79 -12.52 -9.42 -7.42
CA ASP A 79 -13.23 -9.17 -8.67
C ASP A 79 -14.18 -7.96 -8.49
N PRO A 80 -14.19 -6.99 -9.42
CA PRO A 80 -15.13 -5.87 -9.35
C PRO A 80 -16.59 -6.26 -9.59
N ARG A 81 -16.87 -7.47 -10.07
CA ARG A 81 -18.23 -7.96 -10.33
C ARG A 81 -18.80 -8.59 -9.07
N ASP A 82 -19.94 -8.09 -8.63
CA ASP A 82 -20.72 -8.70 -7.53
C ASP A 82 -21.55 -9.93 -7.98
N ARG A 83 -21.42 -10.30 -9.27
CA ARG A 83 -22.08 -11.44 -9.91
C ARG A 83 -21.12 -12.12 -10.89
N THR A 84 -21.05 -13.44 -10.80
CA THR A 84 -20.53 -14.28 -11.89
C THR A 84 -21.70 -14.95 -12.62
N ASP A 85 -21.43 -15.60 -13.75
CA ASP A 85 -22.47 -16.13 -14.66
C ASP A 85 -23.54 -17.00 -13.99
N PHE A 86 -23.25 -17.56 -12.80
CA PHE A 86 -24.18 -18.45 -12.08
C PHE A 86 -24.37 -18.12 -10.59
N ARG A 87 -23.65 -17.15 -10.00
CA ARG A 87 -23.74 -16.88 -8.54
C ARG A 87 -23.42 -15.45 -8.14
N ALA A 88 -23.89 -15.07 -6.96
CA ALA A 88 -23.41 -13.88 -6.27
C ALA A 88 -21.92 -14.02 -5.92
N SER A 89 -21.17 -12.92 -6.01
CA SER A 89 -19.76 -12.87 -5.64
C SER A 89 -19.53 -11.76 -4.62
N TYR A 90 -19.30 -12.17 -3.38
CA TYR A 90 -19.06 -11.27 -2.25
C TYR A 90 -18.37 -12.05 -1.12
N TRP A 91 -17.77 -11.33 -0.19
CA TRP A 91 -17.41 -11.86 1.12
C TRP A 91 -18.53 -11.63 2.12
N SER A 92 -18.77 -12.58 3.02
CA SER A 92 -19.74 -12.49 4.13
C SER A 92 -19.07 -12.79 5.47
N SER A 93 -19.27 -11.93 6.46
CA SER A 93 -18.91 -12.22 7.85
C SER A 93 -19.79 -13.31 8.45
N LYS A 94 -19.33 -13.99 9.50
CA LYS A 94 -20.25 -14.73 10.39
C LYS A 94 -21.26 -13.79 11.05
N GLY A 95 -22.43 -14.33 11.37
CA GLY A 95 -23.46 -13.62 12.12
C GLY A 95 -23.00 -13.27 13.53
N GLU A 96 -23.32 -12.05 13.97
CA GLU A 96 -22.98 -11.56 15.31
C GLU A 96 -24.17 -10.86 15.96
N SER A 97 -24.35 -11.08 17.25
CA SER A 97 -25.39 -10.48 18.09
C SER A 97 -25.10 -9.02 18.43
N ASP A 98 -23.85 -8.69 18.72
CA ASP A 98 -23.41 -7.34 19.06
C ASP A 98 -22.99 -6.56 17.79
N PRO A 99 -23.74 -5.53 17.38
CA PRO A 99 -23.41 -4.76 16.19
C PRO A 99 -22.11 -3.95 16.33
N SER A 100 -21.54 -3.81 17.53
CA SER A 100 -20.30 -3.07 17.75
C SER A 100 -19.03 -3.88 17.40
N VAL A 101 -19.15 -5.21 17.30
CA VAL A 101 -18.03 -6.10 16.97
C VAL A 101 -17.60 -5.89 15.51
N PRO A 102 -16.34 -5.48 15.27
CA PRO A 102 -15.85 -5.17 13.93
C PRO A 102 -15.49 -6.43 13.15
N GLU A 103 -15.36 -6.28 11.83
CA GLU A 103 -14.78 -7.27 10.94
C GLU A 103 -13.56 -6.70 10.22
N THR A 104 -12.68 -7.56 9.73
CA THR A 104 -11.45 -7.17 9.06
C THR A 104 -11.20 -8.04 7.83
N LEU A 105 -10.76 -7.39 6.76
CA LEU A 105 -10.27 -8.03 5.54
C LEU A 105 -8.82 -7.61 5.33
N VAL A 106 -7.93 -8.57 5.10
CA VAL A 106 -6.49 -8.34 4.97
C VAL A 106 -6.05 -8.70 3.56
N TYR A 107 -5.28 -7.81 2.94
CA TYR A 107 -4.83 -7.91 1.55
C TYR A 107 -3.32 -7.77 1.44
N LYS A 108 -2.75 -8.50 0.47
CA LYS A 108 -1.38 -8.35 0.01
C LYS A 108 -1.37 -7.31 -1.10
N LEU A 109 -0.45 -6.35 -0.98
CA LEU A 109 -0.20 -5.37 -2.01
C LEU A 109 0.79 -5.91 -3.04
N ALA A 110 0.67 -5.40 -4.27
CA ALA A 110 1.52 -5.74 -5.41
C ALA A 110 3.00 -5.47 -5.16
N SER A 111 3.34 -4.56 -4.23
CA SER A 111 4.71 -4.29 -3.82
C SER A 111 4.80 -4.18 -2.30
N LYS A 112 5.99 -4.44 -1.75
CA LYS A 112 6.30 -4.10 -0.36
C LYS A 112 6.37 -2.59 -0.12
N ILE A 113 6.52 -1.78 -1.18
CA ILE A 113 6.40 -0.33 -1.10
C ILE A 113 5.32 0.15 -2.07
N CYS A 114 4.24 0.70 -1.52
CA CYS A 114 3.16 1.29 -2.28
C CYS A 114 2.86 2.68 -1.73
N LEU A 115 2.78 3.70 -2.60
CA LEU A 115 2.20 4.99 -2.25
C LEU A 115 0.69 4.94 -2.52
N ILE A 116 -0.14 5.00 -1.48
CA ILE A 116 -1.60 4.82 -1.55
C ILE A 116 -2.28 6.16 -1.28
N THR A 117 -3.27 6.51 -2.09
CA THR A 117 -4.02 7.77 -1.96
C THR A 117 -5.50 7.56 -1.63
N GLU A 118 -6.06 6.43 -2.06
CA GLU A 118 -7.49 6.16 -1.96
C GLU A 118 -7.71 4.65 -1.82
N ILE A 119 -8.66 4.26 -0.97
CA ILE A 119 -9.13 2.88 -0.83
C ILE A 119 -10.63 2.91 -1.12
N ASN A 120 -11.10 1.97 -1.92
CA ASN A 120 -12.47 1.90 -2.37
C ASN A 120 -13.08 0.58 -1.90
N VAL A 121 -14.29 0.64 -1.36
CA VAL A 121 -15.00 -0.52 -0.82
C VAL A 121 -16.45 -0.50 -1.30
N GLN A 122 -16.94 -1.63 -1.77
CA GLN A 122 -18.32 -1.80 -2.21
C GLN A 122 -19.07 -2.77 -1.29
N PRO A 123 -20.05 -2.30 -0.50
CA PRO A 123 -20.96 -3.17 0.23
C PRO A 123 -21.81 -4.01 -0.71
N PHE A 124 -22.16 -5.23 -0.29
CA PHE A 124 -23.00 -6.12 -1.09
C PHE A 124 -24.49 -5.93 -0.78
N LYS A 125 -25.30 -5.97 -1.84
CA LYS A 125 -26.76 -6.04 -1.77
C LYS A 125 -27.20 -7.48 -2.00
N ALA A 126 -27.85 -8.08 -1.01
CA ALA A 126 -28.39 -9.43 -1.11
C ALA A 126 -29.66 -9.43 -1.97
N TYR A 127 -29.49 -9.33 -3.29
CA TYR A 127 -30.57 -9.24 -4.26
C TYR A 127 -31.45 -10.50 -4.35
N PHE A 128 -31.03 -11.58 -3.70
CA PHE A 128 -31.77 -12.84 -3.58
C PHE A 128 -32.64 -12.91 -2.32
N GLN A 129 -32.56 -11.92 -1.42
CA GLN A 129 -33.38 -11.85 -0.20
C GLN A 129 -34.55 -10.86 -0.36
N PRO A 130 -35.70 -11.10 0.30
CA PRO A 130 -36.79 -10.13 0.38
C PRO A 130 -36.31 -8.77 0.91
N GLY A 131 -36.85 -7.67 0.37
CA GLY A 131 -36.43 -6.31 0.74
C GLY A 131 -35.07 -5.87 0.16
N LEU A 132 -34.33 -6.79 -0.46
CA LEU A 132 -33.01 -6.54 -1.08
C LEU A 132 -32.03 -5.81 -0.14
N PRO A 133 -31.80 -6.32 1.07
CA PRO A 133 -31.03 -5.64 2.11
C PRO A 133 -29.57 -5.42 1.70
N ILE A 134 -28.96 -4.38 2.27
CA ILE A 134 -27.56 -4.04 2.08
C ILE A 134 -26.83 -4.29 3.39
N TYR A 135 -25.89 -5.22 3.37
CA TYR A 135 -25.11 -5.63 4.54
C TYR A 135 -23.83 -4.83 4.62
N SER A 136 -23.92 -3.54 4.96
CA SER A 136 -22.73 -2.69 5.08
C SER A 136 -22.37 -2.38 6.53
N ALA A 137 -21.24 -1.68 6.71
CA ALA A 137 -20.81 -1.16 8.00
C ALA A 137 -21.28 0.30 8.17
N LYS A 138 -21.22 0.84 9.39
CA LYS A 138 -21.43 2.27 9.68
C LYS A 138 -20.22 3.11 9.27
N ALA A 139 -19.03 2.56 9.48
CA ALA A 139 -17.77 3.20 9.13
C ALA A 139 -16.72 2.17 8.71
N VAL A 140 -15.66 2.66 8.09
CA VAL A 140 -14.49 1.87 7.70
C VAL A 140 -13.21 2.56 8.13
N ARG A 141 -12.22 1.79 8.54
CA ARG A 141 -10.87 2.25 8.88
C ARG A 141 -9.83 1.41 8.11
N PHE A 142 -8.74 2.03 7.71
CA PHE A 142 -7.68 1.35 6.96
C PHE A 142 -6.39 1.32 7.78
N ARG A 143 -5.71 0.18 7.76
CA ARG A 143 -4.40 0.01 8.38
C ARG A 143 -3.40 -0.51 7.38
N MET A 144 -2.19 0.04 7.40
CA MET A 144 -1.12 -0.34 6.47
C MET A 144 0.14 -0.68 7.26
N GLY A 145 0.87 -1.68 6.77
CA GLY A 145 2.11 -2.08 7.41
C GLY A 145 2.66 -3.37 6.83
N ARG A 146 3.12 -4.23 7.74
CA ARG A 146 3.88 -5.44 7.39
C ARG A 146 3.44 -6.67 8.19
N PRO A 147 3.64 -7.88 7.66
CA PRO A 147 3.58 -9.09 8.47
C PRO A 147 4.63 -9.01 9.59
N LYS A 148 4.30 -9.49 10.80
CA LYS A 148 5.28 -9.58 11.90
C LYS A 148 6.42 -10.54 11.57
N TYR A 149 6.10 -11.64 10.89
CA TYR A 149 7.07 -12.65 10.47
C TYR A 149 7.12 -12.72 8.94
N PRO A 150 8.30 -12.69 8.32
CA PRO A 150 8.41 -12.92 6.89
C PRO A 150 8.02 -14.36 6.59
N THR A 151 7.04 -14.55 5.69
CA THR A 151 6.69 -15.87 5.15
C THR A 151 7.80 -16.30 4.19
N GLU A 152 8.91 -16.81 4.72
CA GLU A 152 9.90 -17.56 3.95
C GLU A 152 9.57 -19.06 4.07
N SER A 153 8.56 -19.52 3.34
CA SER A 153 8.43 -20.94 3.00
C SER A 153 7.31 -21.19 1.99
N GLU A 154 7.68 -21.68 0.81
CA GLU A 154 6.79 -22.30 -0.19
C GLU A 154 6.53 -23.79 0.13
N SER A 155 6.49 -24.18 1.42
CA SER A 155 6.35 -25.59 1.76
C SER A 155 5.53 -25.85 3.02
N ALA A 156 4.63 -26.81 2.84
CA ALA A 156 3.75 -27.49 3.79
C ALA A 156 2.39 -26.80 4.03
N GLU A 157 1.34 -27.53 3.64
CA GLU A 157 -0.05 -27.37 4.02
C GLU A 157 -0.15 -27.37 5.56
N VAL A 158 -0.03 -26.20 6.16
CA VAL A 158 -0.34 -26.00 7.57
C VAL A 158 -1.74 -25.40 7.62
N ASP A 159 -2.64 -26.11 8.29
CA ASP A 159 -4.03 -25.73 8.55
C ASP A 159 -4.13 -24.22 8.84
N ASP A 160 -4.95 -23.48 8.08
CA ASP A 160 -5.02 -22.00 8.08
C ASP A 160 -5.22 -21.41 9.49
N ILE A 161 -5.87 -22.18 10.36
CA ILE A 161 -6.14 -21.86 11.76
C ILE A 161 -4.84 -21.80 12.58
N ILE A 162 -3.90 -22.72 12.36
CA ILE A 162 -2.63 -22.80 13.09
C ILE A 162 -1.66 -21.72 12.60
N ALA A 163 -1.66 -21.43 11.29
CA ALA A 163 -0.85 -20.35 10.72
C ALA A 163 -1.25 -18.97 11.29
N ASN A 164 -2.57 -18.71 11.40
CA ASN A 164 -3.07 -17.47 11.99
C ASN A 164 -2.79 -17.36 13.50
N HIS A 165 -2.77 -18.47 14.25
CA HIS A 165 -2.61 -18.43 15.71
C HIS A 165 -1.15 -18.54 16.19
N MET A 166 -0.26 -19.18 15.42
CA MET A 166 1.17 -19.32 15.77
C MET A 166 2.07 -18.25 15.14
N PHE A 167 1.68 -17.65 13.99
CA PHE A 167 2.48 -16.68 13.25
C PHE A 167 1.74 -15.36 12.95
N GLY A 168 0.46 -15.24 13.32
CA GLY A 168 -0.46 -14.25 12.75
C GLY A 168 -0.59 -12.95 13.54
N GLY A 169 0.30 -12.01 13.29
CA GLY A 169 -0.01 -10.60 13.54
C GLY A 169 0.63 -9.70 12.51
N ASN A 170 -0.02 -8.59 12.21
CA ASN A 170 0.55 -7.53 11.41
C ASN A 170 1.06 -6.41 12.34
N LEU A 171 2.16 -5.76 11.93
CA LEU A 171 2.64 -4.53 12.55
C LEU A 171 2.17 -3.37 11.69
N TRP A 172 1.26 -2.56 12.24
CA TRP A 172 0.70 -1.40 11.57
C TRP A 172 1.58 -0.17 11.78
N THR A 173 2.01 0.44 10.68
CA THR A 173 2.76 1.71 10.70
C THR A 173 1.87 2.91 10.41
N TYR A 174 0.68 2.66 9.88
CA TYR A 174 -0.33 3.69 9.61
C TYR A 174 -1.72 3.16 9.95
N THR A 175 -2.55 4.04 10.51
CA THR A 175 -3.98 3.84 10.75
C THR A 175 -4.70 5.10 10.33
N SER A 176 -5.69 4.97 9.44
CA SER A 176 -6.48 6.11 8.98
C SER A 176 -7.49 6.57 10.04
N PRO A 177 -8.08 7.77 9.88
CA PRO A 177 -9.35 8.09 10.50
C PRO A 177 -10.44 7.08 10.10
N GLU A 178 -11.56 7.10 10.82
CA GLU A 178 -12.78 6.41 10.41
C GLU A 178 -13.49 7.20 9.32
N PHE A 179 -13.93 6.52 8.28
CA PHE A 179 -14.74 7.11 7.23
C PHE A 179 -16.16 6.55 7.31
N PRO A 180 -17.21 7.40 7.25
CA PRO A 180 -18.58 6.91 7.22
C PRO A 180 -18.83 6.12 5.95
N MET A 181 -19.50 4.97 6.07
CA MET A 181 -19.87 4.11 4.95
C MET A 181 -21.37 4.23 4.67
N LEU A 182 -21.71 4.48 3.42
CA LEU A 182 -23.09 4.57 2.96
C LEU A 182 -23.70 3.17 2.85
N GLN A 183 -25.01 3.09 3.07
CA GLN A 183 -25.78 1.84 2.93
C GLN A 183 -26.19 1.64 1.46
N GLU A 184 -25.22 1.64 0.55
CA GLU A 184 -25.42 1.56 -0.91
C GLU A 184 -24.51 0.50 -1.55
N ASN A 185 -25.04 -0.27 -2.51
CA ASN A 185 -24.25 -1.19 -3.33
C ASN A 185 -23.60 -0.45 -4.50
N CYS A 186 -22.62 0.38 -4.17
CA CYS A 186 -21.78 1.08 -5.13
C CYS A 186 -20.34 1.09 -4.61
N LEU A 187 -19.36 1.24 -5.51
CA LEU A 187 -17.96 1.35 -5.13
C LEU A 187 -17.72 2.73 -4.48
N GLN A 188 -17.72 2.77 -3.15
CA GLN A 188 -17.53 3.97 -2.36
C GLN A 188 -16.05 4.31 -2.26
N LYS A 189 -15.74 5.60 -2.38
CA LYS A 189 -14.35 6.08 -2.44
C LYS A 189 -13.91 6.74 -1.15
N PHE A 190 -12.86 6.21 -0.54
CA PHE A 190 -12.30 6.71 0.71
C PHE A 190 -10.91 7.28 0.46
N LYS A 191 -10.86 8.60 0.23
CA LYS A 191 -9.60 9.33 0.05
C LYS A 191 -8.90 9.50 1.38
N LEU A 192 -7.62 9.15 1.42
CA LEU A 192 -6.80 9.41 2.60
C LEU A 192 -6.55 10.91 2.75
N PRO A 193 -6.41 11.43 3.99
CA PRO A 193 -6.10 12.85 4.21
C PRO A 193 -4.82 13.29 3.50
N GLU A 194 -3.84 12.40 3.46
CA GLU A 194 -2.57 12.57 2.77
C GLU A 194 -2.16 11.24 2.10
N PRO A 195 -1.36 11.26 1.01
CA PRO A 195 -0.80 10.04 0.44
C PRO A 195 0.06 9.27 1.45
N VAL A 196 -0.19 7.98 1.59
CA VAL A 196 0.47 7.13 2.58
C VAL A 196 1.46 6.19 1.91
N LEU A 197 2.71 6.20 2.36
CA LEU A 197 3.71 5.23 1.95
C LEU A 197 3.58 3.95 2.80
N CYS A 198 2.93 2.92 2.25
CA CYS A 198 2.86 1.61 2.87
C CYS A 198 4.19 0.86 2.67
N ILE A 199 4.85 0.51 3.78
CA ILE A 199 6.06 -0.32 3.81
C ILE A 199 5.73 -1.66 4.47
N GLY A 200 5.90 -2.74 3.72
CA GLY A 200 5.58 -4.11 4.13
C GLY A 200 4.55 -4.82 3.25
N GLY A 201 3.82 -4.06 2.43
CA GLY A 201 2.92 -4.62 1.42
C GLY A 201 1.65 -5.24 1.99
N VAL A 202 1.19 -4.84 3.18
CA VAL A 202 -0.05 -5.33 3.78
C VAL A 202 -1.01 -4.18 4.06
N LEU A 203 -2.27 -4.38 3.68
CA LEU A 203 -3.40 -3.52 3.98
C LEU A 203 -4.46 -4.31 4.74
N GLN A 204 -5.05 -3.71 5.76
CA GLN A 204 -6.28 -4.18 6.39
C GLN A 204 -7.40 -3.14 6.23
N VAL A 205 -8.57 -3.63 5.84
CA VAL A 205 -9.85 -2.92 5.88
C VAL A 205 -10.58 -3.36 7.13
N GLU A 206 -10.83 -2.46 8.07
CA GLU A 206 -11.55 -2.68 9.32
C GLU A 206 -12.96 -2.07 9.18
N LEU A 207 -13.98 -2.92 9.23
CA LEU A 207 -15.39 -2.60 9.03
C LEU A 207 -16.05 -2.45 10.40
N LEU A 208 -16.54 -1.25 10.69
CA LEU A 208 -16.97 -0.81 12.02
C LEU A 208 -18.48 -0.60 12.06
N GLY A 209 -19.13 -1.23 13.04
CA GLY A 209 -20.56 -1.07 13.30
C GLY A 209 -21.41 -1.78 12.26
N ARG A 210 -21.97 -2.93 12.60
CA ARG A 210 -22.90 -3.67 11.75
C ARG A 210 -24.25 -2.94 11.68
N VAL A 211 -24.89 -2.95 10.52
CA VAL A 211 -26.16 -2.22 10.30
C VAL A 211 -27.33 -3.17 10.09
N GLN A 212 -27.16 -4.18 9.25
CA GLN A 212 -28.25 -5.03 8.78
C GLN A 212 -28.29 -6.36 9.52
N LYS A 213 -29.50 -6.78 9.90
CA LYS A 213 -29.77 -8.13 10.41
C LYS A 213 -30.26 -9.05 9.31
N GLN A 214 -29.87 -10.31 9.38
CA GLN A 214 -30.49 -11.35 8.57
C GLN A 214 -31.79 -11.83 9.22
N GLU A 215 -32.83 -12.03 8.41
CA GLU A 215 -34.17 -12.37 8.94
C GLU A 215 -34.23 -13.76 9.59
N ILE A 216 -33.40 -14.70 9.12
CA ILE A 216 -33.48 -16.11 9.52
C ILE A 216 -33.04 -16.35 10.97
N ASP A 217 -32.03 -15.62 11.43
CA ASP A 217 -31.38 -15.82 12.73
C ASP A 217 -31.34 -14.55 13.59
N GLN A 218 -31.75 -13.39 13.02
CA GLN A 218 -31.76 -12.09 13.68
C GLN A 218 -30.37 -11.60 14.13
N LEU A 219 -29.31 -12.12 13.52
CA LEU A 219 -27.92 -11.70 13.72
C LEU A 219 -27.50 -10.65 12.71
N PHE A 220 -26.49 -9.86 13.06
CA PHE A 220 -25.92 -8.84 12.21
C PHE A 220 -24.81 -9.39 11.32
N TYR A 221 -24.83 -9.01 10.05
CA TYR A 221 -23.88 -9.42 9.04
C TYR A 221 -23.27 -8.20 8.32
N ILE A 222 -22.05 -8.36 7.80
CA ILE A 222 -21.42 -7.44 6.85
C ILE A 222 -21.02 -8.25 5.62
N CYS A 223 -21.37 -7.75 4.44
CA CYS A 223 -21.03 -8.35 3.16
C CYS A 223 -20.36 -7.31 2.24
N ILE A 224 -19.23 -7.68 1.64
CA ILE A 224 -18.44 -6.80 0.76
C ILE A 224 -18.30 -7.45 -0.61
N SER A 225 -18.67 -6.73 -1.67
CA SER A 225 -18.52 -7.18 -3.05
C SER A 225 -17.11 -6.99 -3.58
N HIS A 226 -16.52 -5.83 -3.32
CA HIS A 226 -15.26 -5.46 -3.95
C HIS A 226 -14.43 -4.52 -3.06
N VAL A 227 -13.11 -4.71 -3.09
CA VAL A 227 -12.13 -3.79 -2.52
C VAL A 227 -11.08 -3.45 -3.57
N GLN A 228 -10.78 -2.16 -3.69
CA GLN A 228 -9.76 -1.64 -4.61
C GLN A 228 -8.87 -0.65 -3.86
N VAL A 229 -7.56 -0.70 -4.13
CA VAL A 229 -6.58 0.22 -3.54
C VAL A 229 -5.95 1.03 -4.63
N VAL A 230 -6.15 2.34 -4.61
CA VAL A 230 -5.64 3.25 -5.64
C VAL A 230 -4.30 3.83 -5.19
N GLY A 231 -3.27 3.57 -5.98
CA GLY A 231 -1.93 4.10 -5.71
C GLY A 231 -0.87 3.68 -6.73
N TRP A 232 0.38 3.74 -6.29
CA TRP A 232 1.57 3.43 -7.08
C TRP A 232 2.47 2.42 -6.36
N PRO A 233 2.56 1.17 -6.85
CA PRO A 233 3.57 0.22 -6.39
C PRO A 233 4.95 0.56 -6.99
N LEU A 234 6.02 0.52 -6.19
CA LEU A 234 7.38 0.89 -6.62
C LEU A 234 8.17 -0.23 -7.32
N LEU A 235 7.49 -1.20 -7.94
CA LEU A 235 8.13 -2.31 -8.68
C LEU A 235 8.60 -1.91 -10.08
N PRO A 236 9.59 -2.61 -10.68
CA PRO A 236 10.48 -3.62 -10.10
C PRO A 236 11.79 -3.02 -9.52
N ALA A 237 11.95 -1.70 -9.58
CA ALA A 237 13.20 -1.02 -9.26
C ALA A 237 13.54 -1.00 -7.77
N PHE A 238 12.54 -1.15 -6.90
CA PHE A 238 12.71 -1.09 -5.44
C PHE A 238 12.08 -2.29 -4.75
N ASP A 239 12.83 -2.89 -3.82
CA ASP A 239 12.35 -3.86 -2.83
C ASP A 239 12.79 -3.41 -1.44
N VAL A 240 12.20 -3.99 -0.40
CA VAL A 240 12.57 -3.72 0.98
C VAL A 240 12.86 -5.04 1.69
N LYS A 241 14.03 -5.07 2.34
CA LYS A 241 14.31 -6.04 3.39
C LYS A 241 14.03 -5.38 4.73
N ILE A 242 13.12 -5.98 5.49
CA ILE A 242 12.79 -5.47 6.82
C ILE A 242 13.56 -6.30 7.84
N HIS A 243 14.36 -5.63 8.66
CA HIS A 243 15.16 -6.28 9.70
C HIS A 243 14.30 -6.44 10.96
N HIS A 244 14.05 -7.69 11.33
CA HIS A 244 13.35 -8.02 12.58
C HIS A 244 14.35 -8.01 13.75
N PRO A 245 14.05 -7.49 14.97
CA PRO A 245 12.81 -6.85 15.48
C PRO A 245 12.85 -5.30 15.55
N SER A 246 13.91 -4.64 15.07
CA SER A 246 14.15 -3.20 15.31
C SER A 246 13.26 -2.24 14.51
N GLY A 247 12.48 -2.74 13.55
CA GLY A 247 11.69 -1.90 12.65
C GLY A 247 12.52 -1.18 11.58
N LYS A 248 13.84 -1.32 11.61
CA LYS A 248 14.73 -0.84 10.54
C LYS A 248 14.44 -1.61 9.25
N CYS A 249 14.50 -0.91 8.13
CA CYS A 249 14.36 -1.51 6.81
C CYS A 249 15.47 -1.02 5.89
N THR A 250 15.97 -1.93 5.06
CA THR A 250 16.93 -1.63 4.01
C THR A 250 16.20 -1.60 2.68
N LEU A 251 16.22 -0.42 2.05
CA LEU A 251 15.77 -0.24 0.68
C LEU A 251 16.78 -0.89 -0.26
N LYS A 252 16.33 -1.88 -1.01
CA LYS A 252 17.09 -2.47 -2.10
C LYS A 252 16.69 -1.79 -3.39
N TYR A 253 17.69 -1.19 -4.04
CA TYR A 253 17.54 -0.71 -5.41
C TYR A 253 18.05 -1.79 -6.35
N CYS A 254 17.15 -2.35 -7.15
CA CYS A 254 17.44 -3.36 -8.16
C CYS A 254 17.30 -2.69 -9.53
N PRO A 255 18.36 -2.09 -10.09
CA PRO A 255 18.32 -1.61 -11.46
C PRO A 255 18.20 -2.84 -12.38
N GLN A 256 16.99 -3.17 -12.84
CA GLN A 256 16.87 -4.14 -13.92
C GLN A 256 17.43 -3.53 -15.21
N THR A 257 18.27 -4.32 -15.85
CA THR A 257 18.71 -4.19 -17.24
C THR A 257 17.47 -4.07 -18.14
N ASP A 258 17.41 -3.00 -18.93
CA ASP A 258 16.45 -2.72 -20.00
C ASP A 258 14.98 -2.44 -19.64
N CYS A 259 14.66 -1.15 -19.47
CA CYS A 259 13.51 -0.60 -20.17
C CYS A 259 13.95 -0.16 -21.57
N CYS A 260 13.63 -0.99 -22.56
CA CYS A 260 13.55 -0.64 -23.97
C CYS A 260 12.78 0.67 -24.17
N MET A 261 13.52 1.78 -24.27
CA MET A 261 13.19 2.88 -25.16
C MET A 261 14.25 2.86 -26.24
N SER A 262 14.11 1.94 -27.20
CA SER A 262 14.82 2.08 -28.46
C SER A 262 14.39 3.43 -29.06
N PRO A 263 15.30 4.39 -29.29
CA PRO A 263 14.93 5.61 -29.97
C PRO A 263 14.57 5.21 -31.39
N THR A 264 13.28 5.22 -31.72
CA THR A 264 12.86 5.11 -33.11
C THR A 264 13.50 6.28 -33.83
N ARG A 265 14.53 6.00 -34.62
CA ARG A 265 15.18 6.98 -35.50
C ARG A 265 14.13 7.49 -36.47
N ARG A 266 13.62 8.70 -36.24
CA ARG A 266 13.28 9.67 -37.28
C ARG A 266 13.70 11.04 -36.79
N GLY A 267 14.38 11.75 -37.67
CA GLY A 267 15.21 12.90 -37.36
C GLY A 267 14.48 14.19 -37.02
N ASP A 268 15.36 15.14 -36.70
CA ASP A 268 15.21 16.59 -36.77
C ASP A 268 14.63 17.34 -35.56
N SER A 269 15.59 17.64 -34.68
CA SER A 269 15.96 19.00 -34.28
C SER A 269 15.22 19.69 -33.12
N SER A 270 16.06 20.19 -32.22
CA SER A 270 15.86 21.31 -31.27
C SER A 270 15.26 21.03 -29.87
N SER A 271 16.20 20.98 -28.90
CA SER A 271 16.17 21.66 -27.57
C SER A 271 16.22 20.76 -26.32
N PRO A 272 17.40 20.55 -25.70
CA PRO A 272 17.54 19.90 -24.40
C PRO A 272 17.73 20.95 -23.28
N SER A 273 16.66 21.64 -22.85
CA SER A 273 16.80 22.73 -21.87
C SER A 273 16.12 22.51 -20.52
N ARG A 274 15.30 21.45 -20.33
CA ARG A 274 14.57 21.26 -19.05
C ARG A 274 15.25 20.32 -18.05
N LEU A 275 15.94 19.27 -18.51
CA LEU A 275 16.61 18.28 -17.65
C LEU A 275 17.96 18.75 -17.07
N ARG A 276 18.67 19.63 -17.78
CA ARG A 276 19.93 20.21 -17.29
C ARG A 276 19.74 21.25 -16.18
N ASN A 277 18.60 21.95 -16.17
CA ASN A 277 18.37 23.04 -15.21
C ASN A 277 18.02 22.51 -13.81
N PHE A 278 17.38 21.34 -13.71
CA PHE A 278 17.10 20.70 -12.42
C PHE A 278 18.36 20.11 -11.78
N THR A 279 19.25 19.54 -12.58
CA THR A 279 20.50 18.92 -12.09
C THR A 279 21.55 19.96 -11.69
N THR A 280 21.56 21.15 -12.29
CA THR A 280 22.55 22.20 -12.00
C THR A 280 22.15 23.12 -10.85
N SER A 281 20.86 23.48 -10.72
CA SER A 281 20.36 24.34 -9.64
C SER A 281 20.50 23.71 -8.24
N ILE A 282 20.36 22.37 -8.15
CA ILE A 282 20.44 21.65 -6.87
C ILE A 282 21.89 21.37 -6.45
N MET A 283 22.85 21.38 -7.37
CA MET A 283 24.27 21.16 -7.05
C MET A 283 24.93 22.32 -6.28
N GLN A 284 24.31 23.50 -6.21
CA GLN A 284 24.85 24.67 -5.52
C GLN A 284 24.34 24.88 -4.09
N ARG A 285 23.35 24.09 -3.62
CA ARG A 285 22.84 24.20 -2.24
C ARG A 285 22.94 22.84 -1.58
N GLY A 286 23.67 22.79 -0.47
CA GLY A 286 24.11 21.59 0.24
C GLY A 286 23.05 20.51 0.46
N VAL A 287 23.55 19.30 0.73
CA VAL A 287 22.82 18.04 0.97
C VAL A 287 21.49 18.28 1.69
N ARG A 288 20.39 18.30 0.92
CA ARG A 288 19.05 18.41 1.48
C ARG A 288 18.68 17.09 2.16
N ARG A 289 18.18 17.21 3.40
CA ARG A 289 17.64 16.12 4.20
C ARG A 289 16.55 15.39 3.40
N TRP A 290 16.53 14.07 3.45
CA TRP A 290 15.73 13.21 2.56
C TRP A 290 14.22 13.48 2.62
N GLU A 291 13.74 13.93 3.78
CA GLU A 291 12.40 14.49 4.00
C GLU A 291 12.05 15.56 2.96
N GLN A 292 12.98 16.46 2.63
CA GLN A 292 12.75 17.54 1.66
C GLN A 292 12.63 17.03 0.21
N ILE A 293 13.25 15.89 -0.11
CA ILE A 293 13.17 15.26 -1.44
C ILE A 293 11.82 14.56 -1.60
N LEU A 294 11.35 13.86 -0.57
CA LEU A 294 10.02 13.26 -0.53
C LEU A 294 8.92 14.33 -0.57
N ILE A 295 9.08 15.40 0.21
CA ILE A 295 8.16 16.54 0.21
C ILE A 295 8.12 17.22 -1.17
N ALA A 296 9.26 17.44 -1.82
CA ALA A 296 9.29 18.02 -3.16
C ALA A 296 8.68 17.11 -4.24
N ALA A 297 8.81 15.79 -4.09
CA ALA A 297 8.18 14.81 -4.99
C ALA A 297 6.65 14.74 -4.80
N LEU A 298 6.18 14.89 -3.55
CA LEU A 298 4.75 14.86 -3.21
C LEU A 298 4.02 16.18 -3.52
N LEU A 299 4.69 17.33 -3.42
CA LEU A 299 4.08 18.65 -3.60
C LEU A 299 4.15 19.20 -5.04
N GLY A 300 4.94 18.59 -5.92
CA GLY A 300 5.19 19.12 -7.27
C GLY A 300 5.96 20.45 -7.28
N PRO A 301 6.43 20.92 -8.44
CA PRO A 301 7.23 22.14 -8.54
C PRO A 301 6.31 23.37 -8.47
N GLY A 302 5.90 23.78 -7.27
CA GLY A 302 4.96 24.91 -7.16
C GLY A 302 4.75 25.58 -5.80
N ALA A 303 5.41 25.16 -4.72
CA ALA A 303 5.29 25.83 -3.43
C ALA A 303 6.59 26.54 -3.05
N VAL A 304 6.82 27.70 -3.67
CA VAL A 304 7.74 28.71 -3.12
C VAL A 304 6.90 29.53 -2.13
N VAL A 305 7.05 29.23 -0.84
CA VAL A 305 6.65 30.16 0.21
C VAL A 305 7.61 31.34 0.13
N VAL A 306 7.09 32.51 -0.23
CA VAL A 306 7.76 33.80 -0.07
C VAL A 306 7.34 34.29 1.30
N ASP A 307 8.29 34.31 2.25
CA ASP A 307 8.15 35.10 3.47
C ASP A 307 8.93 36.41 3.27
N GLU A 308 8.27 37.52 3.59
CA GLU A 308 8.87 38.85 3.80
C GLU A 308 9.68 38.90 5.10
#